data_AF-A0AAE3XFK6-F1
#
_entry.id   AF-A0AAE3XFK6-F1
#
_cell.length_a   1.000
_cell.length_b   1.000
_cell.length_c   1.000
_cell.angle_alpha   90.00
_cell.angle_beta   90.00
_cell.angle_gamma   90.00
#
_symmetry.space_group_name_H-M   'P 1'
#
loop_
_entity.id
_entity.type
_entity.pdbx_description
1 polymer ?
#
loop_
_entity_poly.entity_id
_entity_poly.type
_entity_poly.pdbx_seq_one_letter_code
_entity_poly.pdbx_strand_id
1 'polypeptide(L)'
;MNPTHQFIGHATRGLWGVRKRDAALELRGAIEDKIYRHQLCGLSAADAERAALRDLGSPHAIARDLNHVHTAPAAIRATLLLGVVGLLGVQAVAQIPAVGSAFRTQDLQECRVLSPEEVASLPPGALARLQRVYAQYGGPEGLNAQCKKGAFLFPLLNVTDLLAALTAAKVPVYADPSTTSALVLKESPAGNPHISYMTELVHGQRYVSSRVLMGFVRSVTTQPFTLTGLTNPVLTIGAARIPVGTAQAPVRTVDILGAGLADARRTDTSLPLPVNVMPIDSTFAFDPAAPQLAVPGTDGEVFAVVQNIRRLNQKAFNGGDQSETLWVRARQNGRIAFTDELTPDIRLMNSQAELDQATARGVKAAVVYRVNATNLQHPVLTPVPATQVRVVKP
;
A
#
# COMPACT_ATOMS: atom_id res chain seq x y z
N MET A 1 16.49 -30.24 31.75
CA MET A 1 17.16 -30.48 30.45
C MET A 1 16.77 -29.35 29.50
N ASN A 2 17.69 -28.79 28.72
CA ASN A 2 17.38 -27.70 27.78
C ASN A 2 16.48 -28.21 26.62
N PRO A 3 15.31 -27.58 26.34
CA PRO A 3 14.37 -28.02 25.30
C PRO A 3 14.99 -28.12 23.90
N THR A 4 15.79 -27.12 23.51
CA THR A 4 16.52 -27.10 22.24
C THR A 4 17.47 -28.29 22.11
N HIS A 5 18.19 -28.63 23.19
CA HIS A 5 19.12 -29.77 23.17
C HIS A 5 18.38 -31.10 22.99
N GLN A 6 17.23 -31.26 23.64
CA GLN A 6 16.39 -32.44 23.49
C GLN A 6 15.82 -32.54 22.06
N PHE A 7 15.36 -31.42 21.50
CA PHE A 7 14.86 -31.36 20.13
C PHE A 7 15.92 -31.80 19.12
N ILE A 8 17.14 -31.24 19.20
CA ILE A 8 18.26 -31.60 18.31
C ILE A 8 18.63 -33.08 18.45
N GLY A 9 18.65 -33.60 19.68
CA GLY A 9 18.91 -35.02 19.95
C GLY A 9 17.89 -35.94 19.29
N HIS A 10 16.62 -35.55 19.27
CA HIS A 10 15.56 -36.29 18.57
C HIS A 10 15.62 -36.12 17.05
N ALA A 11 15.88 -34.89 16.57
CA ALA A 11 15.92 -34.55 15.15
C ALA A 11 17.10 -35.17 14.39
N THR A 12 18.21 -35.44 15.09
CA THR A 12 19.42 -36.05 14.50
C THR A 12 19.52 -37.55 14.75
N ARG A 13 18.46 -38.18 15.26
CA ARG A 13 18.44 -39.62 15.55
C ARG A 13 18.55 -40.43 14.24
N GLY A 14 19.46 -41.40 14.22
CA GLY A 14 19.75 -42.24 13.04
C GLY A 14 20.96 -41.77 12.22
N LEU A 15 21.45 -40.54 12.45
CA LEU A 15 22.73 -40.08 11.92
C LEU A 15 23.89 -40.46 12.85
N TRP A 16 25.08 -40.67 12.27
CA TRP A 16 26.28 -41.07 13.01
C TRP A 16 27.50 -40.26 12.59
N GLY A 17 28.49 -40.20 13.47
CA GLY A 17 29.80 -39.58 13.20
C GLY A 17 29.73 -38.10 12.82
N VAL A 18 30.46 -37.72 11.77
CA VAL A 18 30.57 -36.33 11.28
C VAL A 18 29.21 -35.77 10.87
N ARG A 19 28.39 -36.55 10.15
CA ARG A 19 27.07 -36.11 9.66
C ARG A 19 26.11 -35.72 10.77
N LYS A 20 26.14 -36.46 11.89
CA LYS A 20 25.33 -36.11 13.07
C LYS A 20 25.76 -34.76 13.66
N ARG A 21 27.07 -34.50 13.71
CA ARG A 21 27.62 -33.25 14.24
C ARG A 21 27.25 -32.06 13.35
N ASP A 22 27.38 -32.22 12.04
CA ASP A 22 27.06 -31.16 11.07
C ASP A 22 25.57 -30.81 11.10
N ALA A 23 24.69 -31.81 11.03
CA ALA A 23 23.25 -31.60 11.11
C ALA A 23 22.82 -31.00 12.46
N ALA A 24 23.47 -31.39 13.57
CA ALA A 24 23.20 -30.80 14.88
C ALA A 24 23.63 -29.33 14.97
N LEU A 25 24.76 -28.97 14.34
CA LEU A 25 25.26 -27.61 14.30
C LEU A 25 24.35 -26.71 13.44
N GLU A 26 23.94 -27.19 12.28
CA GLU A 26 23.03 -26.48 11.38
C GLU A 26 21.65 -26.27 12.02
N LEU A 27 21.06 -27.32 12.62
CA LEU A 27 19.79 -27.20 13.33
C LEU A 27 19.89 -26.20 14.49
N ARG A 28 21.02 -26.17 15.21
CA ARG A 28 21.23 -25.21 16.30
C ARG A 28 21.19 -23.78 15.76
N GLY A 29 21.92 -23.49 14.69
CA GLY A 29 21.92 -22.16 14.08
C GLY A 29 20.52 -21.75 13.58
N ALA A 30 19.77 -22.67 12.98
CA ALA A 30 18.40 -22.41 12.53
C ALA A 30 17.42 -22.15 13.69
N ILE A 31 17.56 -22.87 14.80
CA ILE A 31 16.79 -22.64 16.03
C ILE A 31 17.12 -21.27 16.61
N GLU A 32 18.41 -20.93 16.72
CA GLU A 32 18.88 -19.64 17.26
C GLU A 32 18.38 -18.45 16.43
N ASP A 33 18.45 -18.52 15.10
CA ASP A 33 17.89 -17.49 14.20
C ASP A 33 16.37 -17.31 14.39
N LYS A 34 15.61 -18.41 14.51
CA LYS A 34 14.16 -18.34 14.77
C LYS A 34 13.84 -17.76 16.15
N ILE A 35 14.58 -18.14 17.18
CA ILE A 35 14.43 -17.57 18.53
C ILE A 35 14.66 -16.06 18.47
N TYR A 36 15.73 -15.63 17.81
CA TYR A 36 16.05 -14.21 17.66
C TYR A 36 14.94 -13.43 16.95
N ARG A 37 14.39 -13.95 15.85
CA ARG A 37 13.26 -13.31 15.14
C ARG A 37 12.01 -13.18 16.02
N HIS A 38 11.67 -14.21 16.79
CA HIS A 38 10.55 -14.14 17.73
C HIS A 38 10.78 -13.14 18.86
N GLN A 39 12.01 -13.01 19.34
CA GLN A 39 12.38 -11.97 20.31
C GLN A 39 12.24 -10.56 19.72
N LEU A 40 12.62 -10.35 18.44
CA LEU A 40 12.38 -9.08 17.74
C LEU A 40 10.89 -8.75 17.60
N CYS A 41 10.02 -9.77 17.60
CA CYS A 41 8.57 -9.62 17.65
C CYS A 41 8.02 -9.43 19.09
N GLY A 42 8.89 -9.26 20.10
CA GLY A 42 8.50 -8.94 21.47
C GLY A 42 8.21 -10.14 22.36
N LEU A 43 8.48 -11.39 21.93
CA LEU A 43 8.33 -12.56 22.79
C LEU A 43 9.46 -12.62 23.83
N SER A 44 9.13 -13.15 25.03
CA SER A 44 10.15 -13.49 26.04
C SER A 44 11.08 -14.58 25.52
N ALA A 45 12.29 -14.71 26.07
CA ALA A 45 13.23 -15.74 25.61
C ALA A 45 12.66 -17.17 25.69
N ALA A 46 11.90 -17.49 26.75
CA ALA A 46 11.27 -18.79 26.92
C ALA A 46 10.08 -19.02 25.96
N ASP A 47 9.30 -17.97 25.67
CA ASP A 47 8.21 -18.06 24.69
C ASP A 47 8.73 -18.13 23.25
N ALA A 48 9.83 -17.42 22.96
CA ALA A 48 10.52 -17.46 21.68
C ALA A 48 11.14 -18.83 21.41
N GLU A 49 11.76 -19.47 22.40
CA GLU A 49 12.24 -20.86 22.28
C GLU A 49 11.09 -21.82 22.01
N ARG A 50 9.99 -21.72 22.76
CA ARG A 50 8.80 -22.56 22.53
C ARG A 50 8.17 -22.32 21.15
N ALA A 51 8.10 -21.08 20.69
CA ALA A 51 7.58 -20.72 19.37
C ALA A 51 8.49 -21.24 18.25
N ALA A 52 9.81 -21.08 18.39
CA ALA A 52 10.79 -21.57 17.41
C ALA A 52 10.75 -23.09 17.26
N LEU A 53 10.70 -23.85 18.37
CA LEU A 53 10.61 -25.31 18.33
C LEU A 53 9.27 -25.79 17.75
N ARG A 54 8.17 -25.09 18.07
CA ARG A 54 6.86 -25.37 17.48
C ARG A 54 6.86 -25.12 15.97
N ASP A 55 7.49 -24.04 15.52
CA ASP A 55 7.57 -23.68 14.10
C ASP A 55 8.40 -24.68 13.27
N LEU A 56 9.38 -25.33 13.88
CA LEU A 56 10.17 -26.39 13.25
C LEU A 56 9.42 -27.73 13.15
N GLY A 57 8.29 -27.86 13.85
CA GLY A 57 7.44 -29.03 13.80
C GLY A 57 8.00 -30.25 14.55
N SER A 58 7.70 -31.45 14.06
CA SER A 58 8.08 -32.69 14.76
C SER A 58 9.56 -33.04 14.53
N PRO A 59 10.38 -33.23 15.58
CA PRO A 59 11.77 -33.64 15.41
C PRO A 59 11.88 -35.03 14.76
N HIS A 60 10.87 -35.89 14.90
CA HIS A 60 10.87 -37.21 14.24
C HIS A 60 10.66 -37.12 12.73
N ALA A 61 9.97 -36.09 12.24
CA ALA A 61 9.82 -35.84 10.81
C ALA A 61 11.17 -35.39 10.23
N ILE A 62 11.83 -34.43 10.89
CA ILE A 62 13.18 -33.96 10.51
C ILE A 62 14.18 -35.12 10.49
N ALA A 63 14.16 -36.00 11.50
CA ALA A 63 15.04 -37.17 11.53
C ALA A 63 14.81 -38.11 10.35
N ARG A 64 13.56 -38.32 9.93
CA ARG A 64 13.22 -39.14 8.77
C ARG A 64 13.78 -38.53 7.49
N ASP A 65 13.58 -37.22 7.31
CA ASP A 65 14.00 -36.50 6.11
C ASP A 65 15.52 -36.42 5.99
N LEU A 66 16.22 -36.13 7.09
CA LEU A 66 17.68 -36.14 7.14
C LEU A 66 18.24 -37.53 6.79
N ASN A 67 17.65 -38.61 7.33
CA ASN A 67 18.07 -39.97 6.98
C ASN A 67 17.81 -40.27 5.49
N HIS A 68 16.70 -39.80 4.90
CA HIS A 68 16.42 -39.96 3.47
C HIS A 68 17.44 -39.24 2.58
N VAL A 69 17.79 -37.98 2.90
CA VAL A 69 18.78 -37.21 2.13
C VAL A 69 20.15 -37.92 2.16
N HIS A 70 20.51 -38.52 3.29
CA HIS A 70 21.83 -39.13 3.43
C HIS A 70 21.92 -40.60 2.97
N THR A 71 20.79 -41.29 2.77
CA THR A 71 20.74 -42.68 2.30
C THR A 71 20.36 -42.81 0.82
N ALA A 72 19.82 -41.76 0.18
CA ALA A 72 19.41 -41.79 -1.22
C ALA A 72 20.60 -41.70 -2.22
N PRO A 73 20.49 -42.34 -3.41
CA PRO A 73 21.40 -42.17 -4.54
C PRO A 73 21.58 -40.69 -4.93
N ALA A 74 22.77 -40.32 -5.42
CA ALA A 74 23.18 -38.93 -5.63
C ALA A 74 22.20 -38.09 -6.49
N ALA A 75 21.50 -38.70 -7.43
CA ALA A 75 20.51 -38.02 -8.27
C ALA A 75 19.23 -37.58 -7.52
N ILE A 76 18.88 -38.24 -6.42
CA ILE A 76 17.68 -37.93 -5.60
C ILE A 76 18.03 -36.89 -4.50
N ARG A 77 19.30 -36.79 -4.12
CA ARG A 77 19.77 -35.79 -3.14
C ARG A 77 19.52 -34.35 -3.58
N ALA A 78 19.64 -34.06 -4.87
CA ALA A 78 19.39 -32.73 -5.42
C ALA A 78 17.90 -32.34 -5.34
N THR A 79 16.98 -33.29 -5.49
CA THR A 79 15.53 -33.05 -5.43
C THR A 79 15.01 -32.94 -4.00
N LEU A 80 15.56 -33.69 -3.05
CA LEU A 80 15.16 -33.61 -1.63
C LEU A 80 15.62 -32.31 -0.94
N LEU A 81 16.80 -31.78 -1.28
CA LEU A 81 17.26 -30.48 -0.75
C LEU A 81 16.35 -29.32 -1.19
N LEU A 82 15.73 -29.40 -2.37
CA LEU A 82 14.68 -28.47 -2.80
C LEU A 82 13.36 -28.69 -2.05
N GLY A 83 13.03 -29.94 -1.69
CA GLY A 83 11.83 -30.28 -0.92
C GLY A 83 11.85 -29.80 0.53
N VAL A 84 12.99 -29.87 1.22
CA VAL A 84 13.12 -29.43 2.63
C VAL A 84 13.11 -27.90 2.75
N VAL A 85 13.66 -27.18 1.76
CA VAL A 85 13.52 -25.71 1.67
C VAL A 85 12.06 -25.31 1.39
N GLY A 86 11.32 -26.12 0.62
CA GLY A 86 9.89 -25.92 0.37
C GLY A 86 8.99 -26.19 1.59
N LEU A 87 9.29 -27.21 2.39
CA LEU A 87 8.47 -27.62 3.54
C LEU A 87 8.65 -26.73 4.78
N LEU A 88 9.79 -26.04 4.93
CA LEU A 88 10.01 -25.04 5.98
C LEU A 88 9.39 -23.67 5.68
N GLY A 89 8.88 -23.46 4.46
CA GLY A 89 8.31 -22.18 4.01
C GLY A 89 6.78 -22.08 4.06
N VAL A 90 6.06 -23.20 4.25
CA VAL A 90 4.59 -23.19 4.22
C VAL A 90 4.05 -23.42 5.63
N GLN A 91 4.18 -22.40 6.48
CA GLN A 91 3.14 -22.23 7.49
C GLN A 91 1.86 -21.87 6.73
N ALA A 92 0.87 -22.75 6.79
CA ALA A 92 -0.48 -22.48 6.34
C ALA A 92 -1.09 -21.39 7.24
N VAL A 93 -0.62 -20.16 7.09
CA VAL A 93 -1.41 -18.98 7.44
C VAL A 93 -2.64 -19.12 6.57
N ALA A 94 -3.82 -19.27 7.18
CA ALA A 94 -5.09 -19.31 6.45
C ALA A 94 -5.07 -18.13 5.47
N GLN A 95 -4.96 -18.43 4.17
CA GLN A 95 -4.83 -17.39 3.16
C GLN A 95 -6.16 -16.67 3.13
N ILE A 96 -6.18 -15.45 3.68
CA ILE A 96 -7.34 -14.60 3.57
C ILE A 96 -7.52 -14.30 2.08
N PRO A 97 -8.69 -14.61 1.49
CA PRO A 97 -8.95 -14.30 0.09
C PRO A 97 -8.73 -12.81 -0.18
N ALA A 98 -8.33 -12.49 -1.41
CA ALA A 98 -8.21 -11.10 -1.81
C ALA A 98 -9.55 -10.39 -1.71
N VAL A 99 -9.54 -9.14 -1.23
CA VAL A 99 -10.71 -8.26 -1.32
C VAL A 99 -10.92 -7.91 -2.78
N GLY A 100 -12.01 -8.41 -3.36
CA GLY A 100 -12.37 -8.13 -4.75
C GLY A 100 -12.49 -6.64 -5.03
N SER A 101 -12.23 -6.25 -6.26
CA SER A 101 -12.33 -4.86 -6.69
C SER A 101 -12.94 -4.76 -8.08
N ALA A 102 -13.59 -3.63 -8.35
CA ALA A 102 -14.23 -3.35 -9.63
C ALA A 102 -14.17 -1.85 -9.94
N PHE A 103 -14.21 -1.48 -11.22
CA PHE A 103 -14.49 -0.10 -11.62
C PHE A 103 -15.99 0.12 -11.74
N ARG A 104 -16.43 1.37 -11.60
CA ARG A 104 -17.82 1.73 -11.92
C ARG A 104 -18.02 1.59 -13.42
N THR A 105 -19.21 1.11 -13.80
CA THR A 105 -19.59 1.06 -15.22
C THR A 105 -19.56 2.46 -15.84
N GLN A 106 -19.99 3.49 -15.09
CA GLN A 106 -19.96 4.88 -15.55
C GLN A 106 -18.53 5.37 -15.82
N ASP A 107 -17.60 5.12 -14.90
CA ASP A 107 -16.19 5.51 -15.08
C ASP A 107 -15.59 4.88 -16.36
N LEU A 108 -15.95 3.63 -16.65
CA LEU A 108 -15.51 2.95 -17.88
C LEU A 108 -16.19 3.51 -19.14
N GLN A 109 -17.38 4.08 -19.03
CA GLN A 109 -18.06 4.76 -20.15
C GLN A 109 -17.46 6.16 -20.41
N GLU A 110 -16.93 6.80 -19.38
CA GLU A 110 -16.19 8.07 -19.51
C GLU A 110 -14.83 7.89 -20.22
N CYS A 111 -14.29 6.67 -20.23
CA CYS A 111 -13.17 6.30 -21.09
C CYS A 111 -13.59 6.28 -22.57
N ARG A 112 -13.58 7.46 -23.20
CA ARG A 112 -13.80 7.63 -24.63
C ARG A 112 -12.72 8.48 -25.29
N VAL A 113 -12.58 8.29 -26.59
CA VAL A 113 -11.79 9.19 -27.45
C VAL A 113 -12.59 10.47 -27.67
N LEU A 114 -11.93 11.62 -27.57
CA LEU A 114 -12.52 12.91 -27.90
C LEU A 114 -12.79 13.00 -29.41
N SER A 115 -13.91 13.59 -29.79
CA SER A 115 -14.24 13.83 -31.19
C SER A 115 -13.31 14.89 -31.80
N PRO A 116 -13.15 14.94 -33.14
CA PRO A 116 -12.37 15.98 -33.79
C PRO A 116 -12.81 17.41 -33.42
N GLU A 117 -14.12 17.63 -33.25
CA GLU A 117 -14.69 18.92 -32.84
C GLU A 117 -14.32 19.27 -31.40
N GLU A 118 -14.37 18.30 -30.49
CA GLU A 118 -13.96 18.49 -29.10
C GLU A 118 -12.48 18.83 -29.02
N VAL A 119 -11.63 18.12 -29.77
CA VAL A 119 -10.19 18.39 -29.85
C VAL A 119 -9.93 19.78 -30.42
N ALA A 120 -10.66 20.21 -31.45
CA ALA A 120 -10.53 21.54 -32.04
C ALA A 120 -10.97 22.66 -31.10
N SER A 121 -11.86 22.38 -30.15
CA SER A 121 -12.32 23.34 -29.14
C SER A 121 -11.34 23.54 -27.98
N LEU A 122 -10.31 22.69 -27.87
CA LEU A 122 -9.35 22.76 -26.77
C LEU A 122 -8.45 24.02 -26.89
N PRO A 123 -8.18 24.71 -25.77
CA PRO A 123 -7.16 25.75 -25.74
C PRO A 123 -5.79 25.21 -26.21
N PRO A 124 -4.92 26.05 -26.83
CA PRO A 124 -3.65 25.59 -27.41
C PRO A 124 -2.78 24.77 -26.45
N GLY A 125 -2.72 25.17 -25.17
CA GLY A 125 -1.97 24.43 -24.15
C GLY A 125 -2.54 23.04 -23.85
N ALA A 126 -3.88 22.92 -23.79
CA ALA A 126 -4.56 21.65 -23.56
C ALA A 126 -4.43 20.72 -24.78
N LEU A 127 -4.52 21.27 -26.00
CA LEU A 127 -4.29 20.53 -27.24
C LEU A 127 -2.86 19.97 -27.31
N ALA A 128 -1.85 20.80 -27.08
CA ALA A 128 -0.46 20.37 -27.09
C ALA A 128 -0.18 19.28 -26.04
N ARG A 129 -0.79 19.39 -24.86
CA ARG A 129 -0.74 18.34 -23.84
C ARG A 129 -1.39 17.05 -24.33
N LEU A 130 -2.61 17.12 -24.85
CA LEU A 130 -3.35 15.95 -25.32
C LEU A 130 -2.55 15.21 -26.40
N GLN A 131 -1.93 15.93 -27.34
CA GLN A 131 -1.06 15.36 -28.38
C GLN A 131 0.13 14.60 -27.80
N ARG A 132 0.80 15.14 -26.77
CA ARG A 132 1.91 14.44 -26.09
C ARG A 132 1.46 13.19 -25.37
N VAL A 133 0.32 13.26 -24.68
CA VAL A 133 -0.29 12.10 -24.03
C VAL A 133 -0.67 11.04 -25.06
N TYR A 134 -1.29 11.42 -26.18
CA TYR A 134 -1.55 10.50 -27.29
C TYR A 134 -0.27 9.85 -27.80
N ALA A 135 0.80 10.62 -28.04
CA ALA A 135 2.08 10.06 -28.47
C ALA A 135 2.63 9.02 -27.48
N GLN A 136 2.53 9.28 -26.17
CA GLN A 136 2.98 8.36 -25.13
C GLN A 136 2.25 7.01 -25.16
N TYR A 137 0.95 7.01 -25.48
CA TYR A 137 0.12 5.81 -25.44
C TYR A 137 -0.16 5.22 -26.83
N GLY A 138 0.52 5.66 -27.88
CA GLY A 138 0.33 5.11 -29.24
C GLY A 138 -0.92 5.61 -29.95
N GLY A 139 -1.37 6.83 -29.63
CA GLY A 139 -2.52 7.51 -30.23
C GLY A 139 -3.77 7.52 -29.35
N PRO A 140 -4.88 8.09 -29.84
CA PRO A 140 -6.13 8.20 -29.10
C PRO A 140 -6.69 6.83 -28.66
N GLU A 141 -6.62 5.83 -29.54
CA GLU A 141 -7.11 4.48 -29.23
C GLU A 141 -6.25 3.76 -28.20
N GLY A 142 -4.94 3.98 -28.21
CA GLY A 142 -4.05 3.43 -27.20
C GLY A 142 -4.31 4.04 -25.82
N LEU A 143 -4.53 5.36 -25.74
CA LEU A 143 -4.96 6.01 -24.50
C LEU A 143 -6.31 5.47 -24.00
N ASN A 144 -7.28 5.34 -24.91
CA ASN A 144 -8.60 4.77 -24.62
C ASN A 144 -8.50 3.33 -24.08
N ALA A 145 -7.66 2.49 -24.70
CA ALA A 145 -7.41 1.12 -24.25
C ALA A 145 -6.77 1.07 -22.85
N GLN A 146 -5.86 1.99 -22.52
CA GLN A 146 -5.30 2.10 -21.17
C GLN A 146 -6.37 2.54 -20.16
N CYS A 147 -7.21 3.51 -20.52
CA CYS A 147 -8.32 3.95 -19.68
C CYS A 147 -9.28 2.81 -19.37
N LYS A 148 -9.69 2.02 -20.38
CA LYS A 148 -10.57 0.85 -20.21
C LYS A 148 -9.97 -0.29 -19.40
N LYS A 149 -8.63 -0.36 -19.32
CA LYS A 149 -7.92 -1.24 -18.37
C LYS A 149 -7.87 -0.66 -16.95
N GLY A 150 -8.51 0.49 -16.73
CA GLY A 150 -8.59 1.15 -15.45
C GLY A 150 -7.31 1.86 -15.03
N ALA A 151 -6.39 2.13 -15.97
CA ALA A 151 -5.16 2.85 -15.66
C ALA A 151 -5.42 4.20 -14.98
N PHE A 152 -6.62 4.76 -15.22
CA PHE A 152 -7.00 6.10 -14.83
C PHE A 152 -8.19 6.22 -13.85
N LEU A 153 -8.66 5.10 -13.31
CA LEU A 153 -9.91 5.05 -12.54
C LEU A 153 -9.68 4.63 -11.08
N PHE A 154 -10.62 4.99 -10.20
CA PHE A 154 -10.65 4.52 -8.81
C PHE A 154 -11.38 3.19 -8.72
N PRO A 155 -10.71 2.12 -8.30
CA PRO A 155 -11.42 0.90 -8.01
C PRO A 155 -12.27 1.07 -6.75
N LEU A 156 -13.43 0.44 -6.78
CA LEU A 156 -14.23 0.14 -5.61
C LEU A 156 -13.79 -1.22 -5.03
N LEU A 157 -14.03 -1.43 -3.74
CA LEU A 157 -13.74 -2.66 -2.99
C LEU A 157 -15.04 -3.40 -2.66
N ASN A 158 -15.06 -4.70 -2.89
CA ASN A 158 -16.22 -5.54 -2.60
C ASN A 158 -16.47 -5.57 -1.08
N VAL A 159 -17.66 -5.15 -0.65
CA VAL A 159 -17.98 -5.01 0.77
C VAL A 159 -18.05 -6.38 1.47
N THR A 160 -18.58 -7.40 0.80
CA THR A 160 -18.67 -8.75 1.38
C THR A 160 -17.28 -9.33 1.63
N ASP A 161 -16.39 -9.24 0.63
CA ASP A 161 -15.02 -9.73 0.77
C ASP A 161 -14.25 -8.94 1.84
N LEU A 162 -14.42 -7.62 1.89
CA LEU A 162 -13.77 -6.76 2.90
C LEU A 162 -14.19 -7.15 4.32
N LEU A 163 -15.49 -7.29 4.58
CA LEU A 163 -16.00 -7.68 5.90
C LEU A 163 -15.56 -9.10 6.29
N ALA A 164 -15.59 -10.04 5.34
CA ALA A 164 -15.12 -11.41 5.56
C ALA A 164 -13.62 -11.44 5.88
N ALA A 165 -12.80 -10.69 5.14
CA ALA A 165 -11.36 -10.60 5.37
C ALA A 165 -11.02 -10.01 6.75
N LEU A 166 -11.76 -8.98 7.19
CA LEU A 166 -11.58 -8.38 8.50
C LEU A 166 -12.03 -9.30 9.64
N THR A 167 -13.12 -10.02 9.45
CA THR A 167 -13.58 -11.04 10.41
C THR A 167 -12.54 -12.17 10.52
N ALA A 168 -11.99 -12.63 9.39
CA ALA A 168 -10.90 -13.61 9.39
C ALA A 168 -9.62 -13.07 10.07
N ALA A 169 -9.37 -11.76 9.94
CA ALA A 169 -8.31 -11.06 10.66
C ALA A 169 -8.61 -10.80 12.15
N LYS A 170 -9.77 -11.26 12.66
CA LYS A 170 -10.24 -11.04 14.04
C LYS A 170 -10.36 -9.55 14.39
N VAL A 171 -10.66 -8.72 13.40
CA VAL A 171 -11.02 -7.31 13.59
C VAL A 171 -12.51 -7.25 13.93
N PRO A 172 -12.91 -6.67 15.08
CA PRO A 172 -14.31 -6.58 15.46
C PRO A 172 -15.05 -5.59 14.55
N VAL A 173 -15.75 -6.10 13.54
CA VAL A 173 -16.54 -5.29 12.62
C VAL A 173 -18.01 -5.66 12.71
N TYR A 174 -18.86 -4.68 12.97
CA TYR A 174 -20.31 -4.85 13.04
C TYR A 174 -20.95 -3.97 11.97
N ALA A 175 -21.36 -4.56 10.85
CA ALA A 175 -22.02 -3.85 9.77
C ALA A 175 -23.54 -4.00 9.88
N ASP A 176 -24.30 -2.93 9.61
CA ASP A 176 -25.76 -3.00 9.51
C ASP A 176 -26.19 -3.68 8.20
N PRO A 177 -26.81 -4.87 8.24
CA PRO A 177 -27.24 -5.56 7.04
C PRO A 177 -28.48 -4.92 6.39
N SER A 178 -29.23 -4.07 7.09
CA SER A 178 -30.48 -3.48 6.60
C SER A 178 -30.28 -2.34 5.59
N THR A 179 -29.06 -1.79 5.52
CA THR A 179 -28.73 -0.67 4.65
C THR A 179 -28.07 -1.16 3.36
N THR A 180 -28.66 -0.83 2.21
CA THR A 180 -28.15 -1.26 0.89
C THR A 180 -27.37 -0.15 0.17
N SER A 181 -27.70 1.12 0.43
CA SER A 181 -27.05 2.30 -0.15
C SER A 181 -25.77 2.74 0.57
N ALA A 182 -25.52 2.19 1.75
CA ALA A 182 -24.34 2.47 2.54
C ALA A 182 -23.83 1.22 3.28
N LEU A 183 -22.55 1.25 3.62
CA LEU A 183 -21.92 0.39 4.61
C LEU A 183 -21.93 1.15 5.94
N VAL A 184 -22.91 0.85 6.78
CA VAL A 184 -23.04 1.43 8.13
C VAL A 184 -22.35 0.52 9.13
N LEU A 185 -21.40 1.06 9.89
CA LEU A 185 -20.71 0.37 10.97
C LEU A 185 -21.29 0.77 12.32
N LYS A 186 -21.33 -0.20 13.24
CA LYS A 186 -21.81 -0.06 14.61
C LYS A 186 -20.67 -0.32 15.59
N GLU A 187 -20.74 0.31 16.76
CA GLU A 187 -19.75 0.11 17.84
C GLU A 187 -19.85 -1.29 18.47
N SER A 188 -21.05 -1.88 18.42
CA SER A 188 -21.34 -3.22 18.93
C SER A 188 -22.51 -3.84 18.14
N PRO A 189 -22.81 -5.14 18.29
CA PRO A 189 -23.93 -5.79 17.60
C PRO A 189 -25.29 -5.13 17.85
N ALA A 190 -25.49 -4.59 19.06
CA ALA A 190 -26.70 -3.87 19.47
C ALA A 190 -26.50 -2.34 19.55
N GLY A 191 -25.34 -1.84 19.09
CA GLY A 191 -24.95 -0.45 19.21
C GLY A 191 -25.61 0.45 18.16
N ASN A 192 -25.52 1.76 18.40
CA ASN A 192 -25.94 2.76 17.43
C ASN A 192 -24.98 2.80 16.21
N PRO A 193 -25.46 3.25 15.04
CA PRO A 193 -24.60 3.59 13.92
C PRO A 193 -23.49 4.57 14.34
N HIS A 194 -22.25 4.23 14.02
CA HIS A 194 -21.08 5.05 14.35
C HIS A 194 -20.57 5.80 13.12
N ILE A 195 -20.41 5.10 12.00
CA ILE A 195 -19.89 5.66 10.76
C ILE A 195 -20.56 5.00 9.56
N SER A 196 -20.71 5.75 8.47
CA SER A 196 -21.38 5.30 7.26
C SER A 196 -20.56 5.67 6.03
N TYR A 197 -20.41 4.73 5.11
CA TYR A 197 -19.74 4.93 3.83
C TYR A 197 -20.71 4.64 2.69
N MET A 198 -20.84 5.56 1.73
CA MET A 198 -21.67 5.31 0.56
C MET A 198 -21.18 4.08 -0.21
N THR A 199 -22.13 3.26 -0.67
CA THR A 199 -21.84 2.08 -1.46
C THR A 199 -22.54 2.12 -2.80
N GLU A 200 -22.02 1.34 -3.74
CA GLU A 200 -22.54 1.22 -5.08
C GLU A 200 -22.76 -0.25 -5.45
N LEU A 201 -23.71 -0.49 -6.35
CA LEU A 201 -23.98 -1.82 -6.87
C LEU A 201 -23.25 -2.00 -8.21
N VAL A 202 -22.38 -3.00 -8.28
CA VAL A 202 -21.73 -3.43 -9.52
C VAL A 202 -22.07 -4.91 -9.73
N HIS A 203 -22.78 -5.23 -10.80
CA HIS A 203 -23.27 -6.59 -11.10
C HIS A 203 -24.03 -7.24 -9.93
N GLY A 204 -24.84 -6.47 -9.21
CA GLY A 204 -25.64 -6.96 -8.07
C GLY A 204 -24.85 -7.15 -6.76
N GLN A 205 -23.54 -6.89 -6.76
CA GLN A 205 -22.70 -6.91 -5.57
C GLN A 205 -22.45 -5.49 -5.05
N ARG A 206 -22.30 -5.34 -3.73
CA ARG A 206 -22.09 -4.05 -3.08
C ARG A 206 -20.60 -3.73 -2.96
N TYR A 207 -20.22 -2.53 -3.38
CA TYR A 207 -18.86 -2.03 -3.35
C TYR A 207 -18.76 -0.68 -2.63
N VAL A 208 -17.59 -0.38 -2.05
CA VAL A 208 -17.26 0.90 -1.41
C VAL A 208 -16.01 1.49 -2.05
N SER A 209 -15.87 2.82 -2.12
CA SER A 209 -14.67 3.44 -2.69
C SER A 209 -13.41 2.99 -1.95
N SER A 210 -12.35 2.59 -2.68
CA SER A 210 -11.06 2.23 -2.06
C SER A 210 -10.41 3.38 -1.27
N ARG A 211 -10.79 4.64 -1.55
CA ARG A 211 -10.33 5.83 -0.81
C ARG A 211 -10.67 5.78 0.68
N VAL A 212 -11.77 5.13 1.04
CA VAL A 212 -12.21 5.10 2.44
C VAL A 212 -11.44 4.06 3.26
N LEU A 213 -10.66 3.17 2.63
CA LEU A 213 -10.08 2.01 3.30
C LEU A 213 -9.27 2.37 4.54
N MET A 214 -8.42 3.40 4.48
CA MET A 214 -7.59 3.77 5.63
C MET A 214 -8.43 4.36 6.79
N GLY A 215 -9.37 5.26 6.49
CA GLY A 215 -10.31 5.80 7.48
C GLY A 215 -11.20 4.71 8.08
N PHE A 216 -11.69 3.81 7.22
CA PHE A 216 -12.46 2.63 7.59
C PHE A 216 -11.71 1.75 8.60
N VAL A 217 -10.49 1.30 8.27
CA VAL A 217 -9.73 0.39 9.14
C VAL A 217 -9.47 1.04 10.50
N ARG A 218 -9.07 2.32 10.53
CA ARG A 218 -8.87 3.07 11.78
C ARG A 218 -10.12 3.18 12.65
N SER A 219 -11.31 3.22 12.03
CA SER A 219 -12.57 3.31 12.75
C SER A 219 -13.00 1.99 13.41
N VAL A 220 -12.48 0.84 12.95
CA VAL A 220 -12.88 -0.49 13.44
C VAL A 220 -11.80 -1.21 14.25
N THR A 221 -10.57 -0.70 14.26
CA THR A 221 -9.48 -1.30 15.03
C THR A 221 -8.50 -0.27 15.55
N THR A 222 -7.95 -0.55 16.73
CA THR A 222 -6.79 0.15 17.30
C THR A 222 -5.48 -0.57 17.02
N GLN A 223 -5.54 -1.77 16.42
CA GLN A 223 -4.33 -2.52 16.06
C GLN A 223 -3.54 -1.75 14.99
N PRO A 224 -2.21 -1.66 15.12
CA PRO A 224 -1.36 -1.13 14.06
C PRO A 224 -1.58 -1.90 12.76
N PHE A 225 -1.61 -1.17 11.65
CA PHE A 225 -1.74 -1.77 10.33
C PHE A 225 -0.83 -1.11 9.30
N THR A 226 -0.48 -1.87 8.25
CA THR A 226 0.41 -1.42 7.17
C THR A 226 -0.12 -1.82 5.81
N LEU A 227 0.34 -1.13 4.77
CA LEU A 227 0.14 -1.53 3.38
C LEU A 227 1.50 -1.83 2.76
N THR A 228 1.63 -3.00 2.12
CA THR A 228 2.86 -3.42 1.43
C THR A 228 2.58 -3.71 -0.04
N GLY A 229 3.50 -3.32 -0.92
CA GLY A 229 3.30 -3.33 -2.37
C GLY A 229 2.70 -2.03 -2.90
N LEU A 230 2.91 -1.72 -4.18
CA LEU A 230 2.40 -0.51 -4.84
C LEU A 230 1.07 -0.72 -5.55
N THR A 231 0.86 -1.94 -6.06
CA THR A 231 -0.32 -2.36 -6.81
C THR A 231 -0.86 -3.62 -6.17
N ASN A 232 -2.18 -3.65 -5.97
CA ASN A 232 -2.90 -4.65 -5.18
C ASN A 232 -2.22 -4.93 -3.84
N PRO A 233 -2.09 -3.89 -2.98
CA PRO A 233 -1.31 -4.01 -1.78
C PRO A 233 -1.85 -5.07 -0.83
N VAL A 234 -0.97 -5.57 0.03
CA VAL A 234 -1.34 -6.42 1.16
C VAL A 234 -1.49 -5.53 2.40
N LEU A 235 -2.72 -5.44 2.90
CA LEU A 235 -3.06 -4.84 4.18
C LEU A 235 -2.71 -5.84 5.29
N THR A 236 -1.83 -5.44 6.20
CA THR A 236 -1.44 -6.26 7.35
C THR A 236 -2.03 -5.66 8.62
N ILE A 237 -2.79 -6.45 9.39
CA ILE A 237 -3.37 -6.07 10.69
C ILE A 237 -3.00 -7.18 11.69
N GLY A 238 -2.12 -6.89 12.64
CA GLY A 238 -1.56 -7.92 13.50
C GLY A 238 -0.86 -9.01 12.67
N ALA A 239 -1.30 -10.27 12.82
CA ALA A 239 -0.80 -11.41 12.04
C ALA A 239 -1.53 -11.63 10.70
N ALA A 240 -2.65 -10.94 10.48
CA ALA A 240 -3.47 -11.12 9.30
C ALA A 240 -2.87 -10.38 8.11
N ARG A 241 -2.93 -11.00 6.93
CA ARG A 241 -2.47 -10.44 5.65
C ARG A 241 -3.60 -10.53 4.65
N ILE A 242 -4.14 -9.37 4.28
CA ILE A 242 -5.33 -9.23 3.43
C ILE A 242 -4.88 -8.62 2.10
N PRO A 243 -4.85 -9.39 1.00
CA PRO A 243 -4.62 -8.81 -0.31
C PRO A 243 -5.80 -7.89 -0.69
N VAL A 244 -5.52 -6.69 -1.20
CA VAL A 244 -6.54 -5.69 -1.55
C VAL A 244 -6.46 -5.38 -3.03
N GLY A 245 -7.53 -5.67 -3.77
CA GLY A 245 -7.62 -5.41 -5.20
C GLY A 245 -7.36 -6.64 -6.07
N THR A 246 -7.61 -6.48 -7.37
CA THR A 246 -7.56 -7.55 -8.38
C THR A 246 -6.76 -7.12 -9.60
N ALA A 247 -6.38 -8.05 -10.47
CA ALA A 247 -5.69 -7.71 -11.71
C ALA A 247 -6.58 -6.90 -12.68
N GLN A 248 -7.90 -7.14 -12.64
CA GLN A 248 -8.89 -6.49 -13.50
C GLN A 248 -9.22 -5.06 -13.03
N ALA A 249 -9.15 -4.81 -11.73
CA ALA A 249 -9.36 -3.49 -11.14
C ALA A 249 -8.28 -3.19 -10.09
N PRO A 250 -7.05 -2.86 -10.52
CA PRO A 250 -5.91 -2.75 -9.62
C PRO A 250 -6.05 -1.59 -8.64
N VAL A 251 -5.85 -1.89 -7.35
CA VAL A 251 -5.83 -0.90 -6.27
C VAL A 251 -4.40 -0.40 -6.08
N ARG A 252 -4.22 0.92 -5.96
CA ARG A 252 -2.89 1.51 -5.78
C ARG A 252 -2.71 2.04 -4.37
N THR A 253 -1.57 1.71 -3.77
CA THR A 253 -1.23 2.14 -2.40
C THR A 253 -1.19 3.65 -2.26
N VAL A 254 -0.67 4.34 -3.28
CA VAL A 254 -0.54 5.81 -3.27
C VAL A 254 -1.89 6.52 -3.22
N ASP A 255 -2.95 5.94 -3.80
CA ASP A 255 -4.28 6.55 -3.80
C ASP A 255 -4.98 6.33 -2.45
N ILE A 256 -4.84 5.14 -1.85
CA ILE A 256 -5.31 4.86 -0.48
C ILE A 256 -4.61 5.80 0.52
N LEU A 257 -3.29 5.95 0.40
CA LEU A 257 -2.51 6.84 1.27
C LEU A 257 -2.88 8.31 1.06
N GLY A 258 -3.08 8.76 -0.19
CA GLY A 258 -3.51 10.13 -0.48
C GLY A 258 -4.81 10.50 0.21
N ALA A 259 -5.86 9.69 0.00
CA ALA A 259 -7.15 9.90 0.65
C ALA A 259 -7.04 9.81 2.18
N GLY A 260 -6.37 8.77 2.68
CA GLY A 260 -6.26 8.58 4.11
C GLY A 260 -5.42 9.64 4.83
N LEU A 261 -4.36 10.19 4.21
CA LEU A 261 -3.57 11.29 4.80
C LEU A 261 -4.39 12.58 4.89
N ALA A 262 -5.20 12.87 3.86
CA ALA A 262 -6.12 14.00 3.88
C ALA A 262 -7.16 13.85 5.01
N ASP A 263 -7.73 12.66 5.19
CA ASP A 263 -8.67 12.38 6.28
C ASP A 263 -7.98 12.42 7.65
N ALA A 264 -6.79 11.82 7.77
CA ALA A 264 -5.99 11.81 9.00
C ALA A 264 -5.72 13.22 9.50
N ARG A 265 -5.38 14.13 8.58
CA ARG A 265 -5.04 15.50 8.96
C ARG A 265 -6.21 16.25 9.60
N ARG A 266 -7.46 15.88 9.31
CA ARG A 266 -8.64 16.52 9.94
C ARG A 266 -8.72 16.25 11.44
N THR A 267 -8.20 15.11 11.91
CA THR A 267 -8.25 14.70 13.32
C THR A 267 -6.90 14.74 14.01
N ASP A 268 -5.80 14.61 13.26
CA ASP A 268 -4.43 14.66 13.76
C ASP A 268 -3.74 15.96 13.34
N THR A 269 -3.65 16.89 14.27
CA THR A 269 -3.00 18.20 14.06
C THR A 269 -1.48 18.13 14.06
N SER A 270 -0.88 16.99 14.43
CA SER A 270 0.57 16.79 14.39
C SER A 270 1.09 16.52 12.98
N LEU A 271 0.22 16.12 12.05
CA LEU A 271 0.59 15.94 10.66
C LEU A 271 0.99 17.28 10.03
N PRO A 272 2.18 17.39 9.41
CA PRO A 272 2.68 18.63 8.81
C PRO A 272 2.02 18.92 7.45
N LEU A 273 0.71 18.71 7.37
CA LEU A 273 -0.12 19.05 6.22
C LEU A 273 -1.02 20.25 6.57
N PRO A 274 -1.52 20.98 5.58
CA PRO A 274 -2.64 21.91 5.76
C PRO A 274 -3.90 21.16 6.19
N VAL A 275 -4.77 21.82 6.97
CA VAL A 275 -6.07 21.23 7.36
C VAL A 275 -6.92 20.89 6.14
N ASN A 276 -6.93 21.78 5.16
CA ASN A 276 -7.66 21.61 3.90
C ASN A 276 -6.67 21.21 2.81
N VAL A 277 -6.60 19.91 2.54
CA VAL A 277 -5.90 19.36 1.38
C VAL A 277 -6.84 18.59 0.50
N MET A 278 -6.65 18.72 -0.81
CA MET A 278 -7.33 17.91 -1.81
C MET A 278 -6.33 16.91 -2.37
N PRO A 279 -6.48 15.60 -2.07
CA PRO A 279 -5.61 14.59 -2.64
C PRO A 279 -5.85 14.49 -4.14
N ILE A 280 -4.78 14.48 -4.93
CA ILE A 280 -4.83 14.15 -6.33
C ILE A 280 -4.20 12.80 -6.58
N ASP A 281 -4.96 12.01 -7.28
CA ASP A 281 -4.72 10.61 -7.45
C ASP A 281 -3.70 10.31 -8.54
N SER A 282 -3.09 9.13 -8.44
CA SER A 282 -2.09 8.62 -9.39
C SER A 282 -2.68 8.14 -10.72
N THR A 283 -3.99 8.18 -10.83
CA THR A 283 -4.75 7.66 -11.96
C THR A 283 -5.01 8.76 -13.02
N PHE A 284 -4.37 9.92 -12.96
CA PHE A 284 -4.43 10.85 -14.09
C PHE A 284 -3.34 10.52 -15.11
N ALA A 285 -3.69 10.56 -16.40
CA ALA A 285 -2.69 10.51 -17.46
C ALA A 285 -1.74 11.71 -17.28
N PHE A 286 -0.48 11.42 -16.97
CA PHE A 286 0.52 12.45 -16.80
C PHE A 286 0.96 12.97 -18.18
N ASP A 287 1.14 14.29 -18.28
CA ASP A 287 1.81 14.87 -19.43
C ASP A 287 3.29 14.46 -19.37
N PRO A 288 3.85 13.78 -20.39
CA PRO A 288 5.26 13.40 -20.37
C PRO A 288 6.20 14.62 -20.38
N ALA A 289 5.70 15.82 -20.73
CA ALA A 289 6.45 17.07 -20.61
C ALA A 289 6.27 17.78 -19.25
N ALA A 290 5.44 17.25 -18.35
CA ALA A 290 5.24 17.85 -17.03
C ALA A 290 6.56 17.79 -16.22
N PRO A 291 6.92 18.89 -15.53
CA PRO A 291 8.03 18.87 -14.58
C PRO A 291 7.87 17.75 -13.54
N GLN A 292 8.99 17.16 -13.14
CA GLN A 292 9.06 16.12 -12.12
C GLN A 292 9.96 16.60 -10.97
N LEU A 293 9.91 15.92 -9.82
CA LEU A 293 10.91 16.15 -8.78
C LEU A 293 11.85 14.96 -8.69
N ALA A 294 13.16 15.22 -8.81
CA ALA A 294 14.17 14.28 -8.36
C ALA A 294 14.27 14.35 -6.84
N VAL A 295 14.21 13.18 -6.19
CA VAL A 295 14.19 13.03 -4.73
C VAL A 295 15.15 11.92 -4.29
N PRO A 296 15.78 12.04 -3.10
CA PRO A 296 16.65 11.01 -2.56
C PRO A 296 15.85 9.76 -2.18
N GLY A 297 16.51 8.60 -2.14
CA GLY A 297 15.90 7.34 -1.69
C GLY A 297 15.95 6.22 -2.70
N THR A 298 15.09 5.22 -2.50
CA THR A 298 14.96 4.03 -3.34
C THR A 298 13.63 4.03 -4.10
N ASP A 299 13.61 3.43 -5.30
CA ASP A 299 12.38 3.32 -6.08
C ASP A 299 11.34 2.47 -5.33
N GLY A 300 10.08 2.90 -5.40
CA GLY A 300 8.97 2.35 -4.64
C GLY A 300 8.71 3.03 -3.30
N GLU A 301 9.64 3.84 -2.79
CA GLU A 301 9.36 4.70 -1.63
C GLU A 301 8.25 5.71 -1.96
N VAL A 302 7.36 5.95 -1.00
CA VAL A 302 6.22 6.85 -1.17
C VAL A 302 6.53 8.24 -0.63
N PHE A 303 6.18 9.25 -1.40
CA PHE A 303 6.32 10.66 -1.07
C PHE A 303 4.97 11.36 -1.15
N ALA A 304 4.77 12.33 -0.26
CA ALA A 304 3.64 13.24 -0.27
C ALA A 304 4.16 14.64 -0.64
N VAL A 305 3.49 15.35 -1.53
CA VAL A 305 3.89 16.68 -1.97
C VAL A 305 2.70 17.61 -1.84
N VAL A 306 2.89 18.67 -1.07
CA VAL A 306 1.87 19.70 -0.86
C VAL A 306 2.22 20.92 -1.69
N GLN A 307 1.24 21.45 -2.41
CA GLN A 307 1.40 22.62 -3.28
C GLN A 307 0.33 23.68 -2.99
N ASN A 308 0.75 24.94 -3.00
CA ASN A 308 -0.15 26.08 -2.77
C ASN A 308 -0.81 26.62 -4.04
N ILE A 309 -0.64 25.97 -5.19
CA ILE A 309 -1.02 26.51 -6.52
C ILE A 309 -2.52 26.77 -6.62
N ARG A 310 -3.36 25.82 -6.22
CA ARG A 310 -4.82 26.00 -6.17
C ARG A 310 -5.23 27.17 -5.28
N ARG A 311 -4.63 27.24 -4.09
CA ARG A 311 -4.86 28.32 -3.12
C ARG A 311 -4.47 29.70 -3.69
N LEU A 312 -3.43 29.78 -4.53
CA LEU A 312 -3.03 31.03 -5.20
C LEU A 312 -3.92 31.38 -6.39
N ASN A 313 -4.25 30.42 -7.24
CA ASN A 313 -5.02 30.65 -8.48
C ASN A 313 -6.49 31.02 -8.20
N GLN A 314 -7.09 30.51 -7.12
CA GLN A 314 -8.51 30.74 -6.80
C GLN A 314 -8.78 31.91 -5.86
N LYS A 315 -7.75 32.60 -5.34
CA LYS A 315 -7.93 33.93 -4.73
C LYS A 315 -8.58 34.93 -5.71
N ALA A 316 -8.61 34.63 -7.00
CA ALA A 316 -9.30 35.40 -8.03
C ALA A 316 -10.84 35.13 -8.14
N PHE A 317 -11.41 34.11 -7.49
CA PHE A 317 -12.73 33.58 -7.88
C PHE A 317 -13.80 33.33 -6.78
N ASN A 318 -13.58 33.64 -5.49
CA ASN A 318 -14.58 33.83 -4.40
C ASN A 318 -14.13 33.21 -3.05
N GLY A 319 -13.61 34.05 -2.14
CA GLY A 319 -13.56 34.02 -0.66
C GLY A 319 -13.67 32.76 0.24
N GLY A 320 -13.76 31.52 -0.24
CA GLY A 320 -13.85 30.33 0.62
C GLY A 320 -12.52 29.90 1.25
N ASP A 321 -12.56 29.09 2.31
CA ASP A 321 -11.38 28.46 2.92
C ASP A 321 -10.82 27.40 1.94
N GLN A 322 -9.67 27.69 1.34
CA GLN A 322 -9.20 26.98 0.13
C GLN A 322 -8.31 25.80 0.45
N SER A 323 -8.44 24.74 -0.34
CA SER A 323 -7.61 23.54 -0.21
C SER A 323 -6.27 23.69 -0.95
N GLU A 324 -5.19 23.24 -0.30
CA GLU A 324 -3.92 22.97 -0.98
C GLU A 324 -3.99 21.62 -1.70
N THR A 325 -3.09 21.42 -2.66
CA THR A 325 -3.08 20.19 -3.46
C THR A 325 -2.12 19.19 -2.84
N LEU A 326 -2.60 17.97 -2.57
CA LEU A 326 -1.80 16.88 -2.01
C LEU A 326 -1.57 15.80 -3.06
N TRP A 327 -0.32 15.62 -3.46
CA TRP A 327 0.09 14.52 -4.32
C TRP A 327 0.72 13.43 -3.49
N VAL A 328 0.27 12.19 -3.63
CA VAL A 328 0.98 11.03 -3.08
C VAL A 328 1.47 10.16 -4.21
N ARG A 329 2.77 9.88 -4.26
CA ARG A 329 3.43 9.20 -5.39
C ARG A 329 4.55 8.30 -4.91
N ALA A 330 4.71 7.18 -5.60
CA ALA A 330 5.88 6.34 -5.44
C ALA A 330 7.01 6.89 -6.31
N ARG A 331 8.24 6.86 -5.79
CA ARG A 331 9.45 7.18 -6.54
C ARG A 331 9.70 6.11 -7.61
N GLN A 332 9.99 6.56 -8.82
CA GLN A 332 10.31 5.73 -9.97
C GLN A 332 11.47 6.37 -10.74
N ASN A 333 12.52 5.60 -11.03
CA ASN A 333 13.71 6.05 -11.75
C ASN A 333 14.33 7.32 -11.16
N GLY A 334 14.38 7.43 -9.83
CA GLY A 334 14.94 8.62 -9.19
C GLY A 334 13.98 9.79 -8.99
N ARG A 335 12.75 9.69 -9.51
CA ARG A 335 11.85 10.83 -9.67
C ARG A 335 10.46 10.51 -9.12
N ILE A 336 9.73 11.55 -8.74
CA ILE A 336 8.29 11.48 -8.52
C ILE A 336 7.61 12.34 -9.59
N ALA A 337 6.70 11.71 -10.34
CA ALA A 337 5.95 12.36 -11.39
C ALA A 337 4.84 13.22 -10.78
N PHE A 338 4.78 14.48 -11.21
CA PHE A 338 3.67 15.39 -10.93
C PHE A 338 2.69 15.36 -12.08
N THR A 339 1.51 15.96 -11.88
CA THR A 339 0.73 16.43 -13.01
C THR A 339 1.05 17.89 -13.32
N ASP A 340 0.38 18.34 -14.36
CA ASP A 340 0.27 19.63 -15.02
C ASP A 340 0.17 20.87 -14.11
N GLU A 341 -0.05 20.73 -12.80
CA GLU A 341 -0.01 21.86 -11.88
C GLU A 341 1.43 22.31 -11.55
N LEU A 342 2.44 21.43 -11.67
CA LEU A 342 3.84 21.82 -11.38
C LEU A 342 4.36 22.79 -12.44
N THR A 343 4.74 24.01 -12.03
CA THR A 343 5.42 24.95 -12.90
C THR A 343 6.94 24.85 -12.72
N PRO A 344 7.75 25.03 -13.78
CA PRO A 344 9.22 24.93 -13.68
C PRO A 344 9.86 25.91 -12.68
N ASP A 345 9.16 26.99 -12.34
CA ASP A 345 9.57 28.04 -11.41
C ASP A 345 9.07 27.83 -9.97
N ILE A 346 8.46 26.68 -9.67
CA ILE A 346 7.99 26.37 -8.33
C ILE A 346 9.15 26.36 -7.32
N ARG A 347 8.97 27.06 -6.20
CA ARG A 347 9.98 27.09 -5.13
C ARG A 347 9.80 25.92 -4.16
N LEU A 348 10.89 25.23 -3.88
CA LEU A 348 10.91 24.12 -2.93
C LEU A 348 11.14 24.66 -1.52
N MET A 349 10.31 24.23 -0.56
CA MET A 349 10.31 24.66 0.83
C MET A 349 10.66 23.49 1.75
N ASN A 350 11.22 23.78 2.92
CA ASN A 350 11.60 22.76 3.91
C ASN A 350 10.48 22.39 4.87
N SER A 351 9.41 23.18 4.94
CA SER A 351 8.33 23.00 5.91
C SER A 351 7.01 23.61 5.46
N GLN A 352 5.91 23.17 6.08
CA GLN A 352 4.59 23.77 5.88
C GLN A 352 4.57 25.26 6.25
N ALA A 353 5.28 25.68 7.29
CA ALA A 353 5.34 27.08 7.69
C ALA A 353 5.99 27.97 6.61
N GLU A 354 7.03 27.47 5.94
CA GLU A 354 7.63 28.16 4.78
C GLU A 354 6.67 28.20 3.58
N LEU A 355 5.89 27.14 3.37
CA LEU A 355 4.84 27.11 2.34
C LEU A 355 3.74 28.14 2.61
N ASP A 356 3.30 28.30 3.85
CA ASP A 356 2.34 29.33 4.23
C ASP A 356 2.89 30.75 4.02
N GLN A 357 4.16 30.99 4.36
CA GLN A 357 4.83 32.27 4.08
C GLN A 357 4.94 32.55 2.58
N ALA A 358 5.28 31.54 1.77
CA ALA A 358 5.31 31.67 0.31
C ALA A 358 3.91 31.99 -0.24
N THR A 359 2.87 31.33 0.29
CA THR A 359 1.47 31.58 -0.06
C THR A 359 1.05 33.01 0.26
N ALA A 360 1.43 33.54 1.43
CA ALA A 360 1.17 34.93 1.81
C ALA A 360 1.83 35.94 0.85
N ARG A 361 2.98 35.57 0.27
CA ARG A 361 3.73 36.38 -0.70
C ARG A 361 3.29 36.17 -2.16
N GLY A 362 2.29 35.32 -2.42
CA GLY A 362 1.85 35.02 -3.78
C GLY A 362 2.85 34.16 -4.58
N VAL A 363 3.76 33.45 -3.90
CA VAL A 363 4.81 32.65 -4.52
C VAL A 363 4.38 31.19 -4.63
N LYS A 364 4.38 30.64 -5.85
CA LYS A 364 4.14 29.22 -6.09
C LYS A 364 5.24 28.39 -5.43
N ALA A 365 4.85 27.48 -4.55
CA ALA A 365 5.77 26.70 -3.76
C ALA A 365 5.24 25.29 -3.46
N ALA A 366 6.16 24.40 -3.11
CA ALA A 366 5.86 23.04 -2.70
C ALA A 366 6.75 22.57 -1.54
N VAL A 367 6.20 21.68 -0.71
CA VAL A 367 6.95 20.92 0.30
C VAL A 367 6.85 19.44 -0.04
N VAL A 368 7.97 18.73 0.05
CA VAL A 368 8.03 17.29 -0.17
C VAL A 368 8.24 16.58 1.15
N TYR A 369 7.43 15.56 1.41
CA TYR A 369 7.53 14.70 2.58
C TYR A 369 7.78 13.26 2.13
N ARG A 370 8.66 12.56 2.85
CA ARG A 370 8.74 11.10 2.81
C ARG A 370 7.60 10.54 3.66
N VAL A 371 6.84 9.61 3.11
CA VAL A 371 5.73 8.95 3.81
C VAL A 371 6.23 7.67 4.43
N ASN A 372 6.21 7.60 5.77
CA ASN A 372 6.44 6.35 6.46
C ASN A 372 5.11 5.62 6.70
N ALA A 373 4.95 4.49 6.01
CA ALA A 373 3.77 3.63 6.05
C ALA A 373 3.92 2.42 6.98
N THR A 374 4.92 2.38 7.88
CA THR A 374 5.12 1.27 8.83
C THR A 374 4.05 1.18 9.90
N ASN A 375 3.28 2.25 10.14
CA ASN A 375 2.04 2.20 10.90
C ASN A 375 1.06 3.25 10.34
N LEU A 376 0.06 2.78 9.63
CA LEU A 376 -0.95 3.64 9.02
C LEU A 376 -2.07 4.04 9.98
N GLN A 377 -2.06 3.58 11.23
CA GLN A 377 -2.87 4.18 12.30
C GLN A 377 -2.38 5.62 12.59
N HIS A 378 -1.05 5.82 12.57
CA HIS A 378 -0.37 7.08 12.86
C HIS A 378 0.74 7.32 11.82
N PRO A 379 0.39 7.72 10.59
CA PRO A 379 1.33 7.88 9.51
C PRO A 379 2.31 9.00 9.86
N VAL A 380 3.60 8.78 9.57
CA VAL A 380 4.63 9.78 9.82
C VAL A 380 5.05 10.40 8.50
N LEU A 381 5.06 11.74 8.46
CA LEU A 381 5.54 12.53 7.33
C LEU A 381 6.83 13.24 7.72
N THR A 382 7.92 12.90 7.05
CA THR A 382 9.22 13.53 7.30
C THR A 382 9.56 14.48 6.16
N PRO A 383 9.73 15.79 6.41
CA PRO A 383 10.11 16.73 5.36
C PRO A 383 11.43 16.31 4.70
N VAL A 384 11.47 16.36 3.38
CA VAL A 384 12.71 16.21 2.61
C VAL A 384 13.31 17.61 2.46
N PRO A 385 14.58 17.83 2.87
CA PRO A 385 15.21 19.14 2.72
C PRO A 385 15.15 19.64 1.29
N ALA A 386 14.78 20.90 1.09
CA ALA A 386 14.62 21.51 -0.24
C ALA A 386 15.92 21.43 -1.06
N THR A 387 17.08 21.45 -0.40
CA THR A 387 18.42 21.29 -1.02
C THR A 387 18.65 19.91 -1.64
N GLN A 388 17.88 18.90 -1.22
CA GLN A 388 17.95 17.53 -1.74
C GLN A 388 16.91 17.25 -2.83
N VAL A 389 16.00 18.18 -3.08
CA VAL A 389 14.94 18.06 -4.08
C VAL A 389 15.27 18.96 -5.26
N ARG A 390 15.06 18.47 -6.48
CA ARG A 390 15.29 19.27 -7.70
C ARG A 390 14.10 19.15 -8.64
N VAL A 391 13.66 20.28 -9.18
CA VAL A 391 12.73 20.30 -10.30
C VAL A 391 13.49 19.86 -11.55
N VAL A 392 13.04 18.78 -12.17
CA VAL A 392 13.63 18.22 -13.37
C VAL A 392 12.63 18.36 -14.50
N LYS A 393 13.07 18.95 -15.61
CA LYS A 393 12.32 18.89 -16.86
C LYS A 393 12.52 17.50 -17.47
N PRO A 394 11.44 16.84 -17.91
CA PRO A 394 11.52 15.49 -18.47
C PRO A 394 12.52 15.38 -19.62
#